data_AF-A0A2R6JJY6-F1
#
_entry.id   AF-A0A2R6JJY6-F1
#
_cell.length_a   1.000
_cell.length_b   1.000
_cell.length_c   1.000
_cell.angle_alpha   90.00
_cell.angle_beta   90.00
_cell.angle_gamma   90.00
#
_symmetry.space_group_name_H-M   'P 1'
#
loop_
_entity.id
_entity.type
_entity.pdbx_description
1 polymer ?
#
loop_
_entity_poly.entity_id
_entity_poly.type
_entity_poly.pdbx_seq_one_letter_code
_entity_poly.pdbx_strand_id
1 'polypeptide(L)' 'MAKVTLIGERLAEVGTEFVYGGESGACEGCPYREQCLNLAEGRRYRVAGVRDSGTLECAVHD' A
#
# COMPACT_ATOMS: atom_id res chain seq x y z
N MET A 1 17.57 4.66 -4.37
CA MET A 1 16.16 4.74 -4.80
C MET A 1 15.28 4.85 -3.56
N ALA A 2 14.24 5.70 -3.60
CA ALA A 2 13.29 5.78 -2.49
C ALA A 2 12.37 4.55 -2.49
N LYS A 3 12.18 3.95 -1.31
CA LYS A 3 11.23 2.85 -1.09
C LYS A 3 9.81 3.36 -1.32
N VAL A 4 9.01 2.61 -2.07
CA VAL A 4 7.58 2.91 -2.31
C VAL A 4 6.71 1.80 -1.77
N THR A 5 5.50 2.16 -1.36
CA THR A 5 4.46 1.23 -0.92
C THR A 5 3.24 1.42 -1.80
N LEU A 6 2.63 0.33 -2.23
CA LEU A 6 1.33 0.37 -2.90
C LEU A 6 0.22 0.48 -1.86
N ILE A 7 -0.80 1.28 -2.14
CA ILE A 7 -1.95 1.50 -1.27
C ILE A 7 -3.22 1.58 -2.13
N GLY A 8 -4.37 1.21 -1.57
CA GLY A 8 -5.67 1.35 -2.27
C GLY A 8 -5.95 2.81 -2.66
N GLU A 9 -6.69 3.01 -3.74
CA GLU A 9 -6.90 4.33 -4.35
C GLU A 9 -7.59 5.29 -3.38
N ARG A 10 -8.47 4.75 -2.53
CA ARG A 10 -9.17 5.54 -1.49
C ARG A 10 -8.24 6.20 -0.49
N LEU A 11 -7.04 5.65 -0.29
CA LEU A 11 -6.04 6.19 0.63
C LEU A 11 -4.90 6.91 -0.11
N ALA A 12 -4.88 6.89 -1.45
CA ALA A 12 -3.84 7.45 -2.29
C ALA A 12 -3.98 8.97 -2.47
N GLU A 13 -4.06 9.70 -1.35
CA GLU A 13 -4.09 11.16 -1.30
C GLU A 13 -3.01 11.67 -0.35
N VAL A 14 -2.28 12.71 -0.76
CA VAL A 14 -1.21 13.31 0.06
C VAL A 14 -1.78 13.85 1.36
N GLY A 15 -1.14 13.50 2.48
CA GLY A 15 -1.59 13.87 3.82
C GLY A 15 -2.49 12.86 4.50
N THR A 16 -3.09 11.91 3.76
CA THR A 16 -3.86 10.81 4.35
C THR A 16 -2.98 9.99 5.28
N GLU A 17 -3.51 9.75 6.48
CA GLU A 17 -2.87 8.91 7.49
C GLU A 17 -3.59 7.56 7.59
N PHE A 18 -2.82 6.49 7.74
CA PHE A 18 -3.36 5.14 7.90
C PHE A 18 -2.46 4.34 8.84
N VAL A 19 -3.02 3.28 9.43
CA VAL A 19 -2.25 2.26 10.16
C VAL A 19 -2.06 1.08 9.23
N TYR A 20 -0.82 0.66 9.04
CA TYR A 20 -0.53 -0.50 8.21
C TYR A 20 -0.85 -1.80 8.97
N GLY A 21 -1.79 -2.59 8.44
CA GLY A 21 -2.32 -3.79 9.08
C GLY A 21 -1.60 -5.09 8.75
N GLY A 22 -0.51 -5.06 7.98
CA GLY A 22 0.21 -6.27 7.60
C GLY A 22 -0.43 -6.99 6.41
N GLU A 23 -0.21 -8.30 6.36
CA GLU A 23 -0.64 -9.17 5.27
C GLU A 23 -2.09 -9.68 5.45
N SER A 24 -2.80 -9.88 4.33
CA SER A 24 -4.03 -10.66 4.27
C SER A 24 -3.80 -12.00 3.56
N GLY A 25 -4.57 -13.04 3.88
CA GLY A 25 -4.52 -14.31 3.15
C GLY A 25 -4.79 -14.17 1.64
N ALA A 26 -5.53 -13.14 1.23
CA ALA A 26 -5.74 -12.82 -0.18
C ALA A 26 -4.49 -12.27 -0.91
N CYS A 27 -3.38 -12.07 -0.20
CA CYS A 27 -2.09 -11.70 -0.79
C CYS A 27 -1.27 -12.90 -1.29
N GLU A 28 -1.74 -14.14 -1.10
CA GLU A 28 -1.06 -15.33 -1.61
C GLU A 28 -0.96 -15.29 -3.13
N GLY A 29 0.23 -15.53 -3.68
CA GLY A 29 0.49 -15.49 -5.12
C GLY A 29 0.47 -14.10 -5.78
N CYS A 30 0.26 -13.02 -5.03
CA CYS A 30 0.22 -11.67 -5.60
C CYS A 30 1.60 -11.21 -6.10
N PRO A 31 1.72 -10.75 -7.37
CA PRO A 31 3.01 -10.34 -7.95
C PRO A 31 3.58 -9.04 -7.36
N TYR A 32 2.74 -8.26 -6.65
CA TYR A 32 3.12 -6.97 -6.07
C TYR A 32 3.31 -7.02 -4.56
N ARG A 33 3.35 -8.22 -4.00
CA ARG A 33 3.39 -8.48 -2.55
C ARG A 33 4.54 -7.76 -1.85
N GLU A 34 5.73 -7.76 -2.43
CA GLU A 34 6.91 -7.12 -1.83
C GLU A 34 6.79 -5.59 -1.77
N GLN A 35 6.03 -4.98 -2.68
CA GLN A 35 5.78 -3.55 -2.69
C GLN A 35 4.66 -3.16 -1.73
N CYS A 36 3.67 -4.04 -1.50
CA CYS A 36 2.63 -3.84 -0.50
C CYS A 36 3.14 -4.11 0.94
N LEU A 37 3.87 -5.21 1.14
CA LEU A 37 4.23 -5.75 2.45
C LEU A 37 5.60 -5.29 2.95
N ASN A 38 5.86 -3.99 2.85
CA ASN A 38 7.18 -3.44 3.15
C ASN A 38 7.18 -2.36 4.25
N LEU A 39 6.07 -2.21 4.93
CA LEU A 39 5.91 -1.36 6.10
C LEU A 39 5.89 -2.20 7.38
N ALA A 40 6.08 -1.54 8.53
CA ALA A 40 5.99 -2.20 9.84
C ALA A 40 4.53 -2.23 10.29
N GLU A 41 4.04 -3.42 10.64
CA GLU A 41 2.67 -3.62 11.11
C GLU A 41 2.37 -2.82 12.39
N GLY A 42 1.15 -2.32 12.50
CA GLY A 42 0.68 -1.55 13.65
C GLY A 42 1.20 -0.11 13.71
N ARG A 43 2.04 0.30 12.75
CA ARG A 43 2.58 1.67 12.69
C ARG A 43 1.68 2.58 11.86
N ARG A 44 1.52 3.83 12.34
CA ARG A 44 0.87 4.90 11.59
C ARG A 44 1.84 5.49 10.57
N TYR A 45 1.34 5.66 9.34
CA TYR A 45 2.04 6.29 8.23
C TYR A 45 1.22 7.44 7.66
N ARG A 46 1.89 8.34 6.95
CA ARG A 46 1.28 9.44 6.19
C ARG A 46 1.75 9.36 4.74
N VAL A 47 0.85 9.52 3.79
CA VAL A 47 1.19 9.63 2.36
C VAL A 47 1.93 10.94 2.11
N ALA A 48 3.21 10.85 1.75
CA ALA A 48 4.06 12.01 1.47
C ALA A 48 3.99 12.47 -0.01
N GLY A 49 3.49 11.60 -0.89
CA GLY A 49 3.42 11.83 -2.32
C GLY A 49 2.79 10.62 -3.01
N VAL A 50 2.15 10.86 -4.16
CA VAL A 50 1.53 9.82 -4.99
C VAL A 50 2.21 9.85 -6.35
N ARG A 51 2.55 8.67 -6.88
CA ARG A 51 3.13 8.54 -8.22
C ARG A 51 2.01 8.28 -9.21
N ASP A 52 2.11 8.89 -10.39
CA ASP A 52 1.22 8.60 -11.52
C ASP A 52 1.65 7.26 -12.15
N SER A 53 1.14 6.16 -11.59
CA SER A 53 1.51 4.79 -11.96
C SER A 53 0.30 3.94 -12.37
N GLY A 54 -0.89 4.54 -12.35
CA GLY A 54 -2.16 3.86 -12.57
C GLY A 54 -2.57 2.94 -11.42
N THR A 55 -3.76 2.37 -11.57
CA THR A 55 -4.37 1.42 -10.65
C THR A 55 -3.94 0.00 -10.98
N LEU A 56 -3.64 -0.79 -9.94
CA LEU A 56 -3.35 -2.22 -10.07
C LEU A 56 -4.49 -3.02 -9.47
N GLU A 57 -4.85 -4.14 -10.09
CA GLU A 57 -5.88 -5.02 -9.56
C GLU A 57 -5.39 -5.72 -8.28
N CYS A 58 -6.19 -5.63 -7.22
CA CYS A 58 -5.91 -6.22 -5.91
C CYS A 58 -7.17 -6.86 -5.33
N ALA A 59 -7.06 -8.05 -4.73
CA ALA A 59 -8.18 -8.73 -4.08
C ALA A 59 -8.53 -8.15 -2.68
N VAL A 60 -7.71 -7.24 -2.15
CA VAL A 60 -7.86 -6.66 -0.80
C VAL A 60 -8.26 -5.20 -0.86
N HIS A 61 -7.72 -4.46 -1.82
CA HIS A 61 -7.81 -3.01 -1.89
C HIS A 61 -8.57 -2.58 -3.13
N ASP A 62 -9.30 -1.49 -2.94
CA ASP A 62 -10.03 -0.71 -3.92
C ASP A 62 -9.65 0.77 -3.85
#